data_AF-A0A7D7LGT3-F1
#
_entry.id   AF-A0A7D7LGT3-F1
#
_cell.length_a   1.000
_cell.length_b   1.000
_cell.length_c   1.000
_cell.angle_alpha   90.00
_cell.angle_beta   90.00
_cell.angle_gamma   90.00
#
_symmetry.space_group_name_H-M   'P 1'
#
loop_
_entity.id
_entity.type
_entity.pdbx_description
1 polymer ?
#
loop_
_entity_poly.entity_id
_entity_poly.type
_entity_poly.pdbx_seq_one_letter_code
_entity_poly.pdbx_strand_id
1 'polypeptide(L)'
;MTKAILNQQELVKRNISQLLAQLTHIYQNTRGERQEIYLQFPPEDEEFSFLEELELLTVNLRGYASQIQSTGQIVNQAQAIEQLQAMRVLNVPQIASFYFGSNGNYEQIKSYIITLDYLRLLLLEYLQF
;
A
#
# COMPACT_ATOMS: atom_id res chain seq x y z
N MET A 1 -24.17 -6.81 -15.37
CA MET A 1 -23.03 -7.66 -14.97
C MET A 1 -23.43 -9.12 -15.07
N THR A 2 -22.53 -10.00 -15.51
CA THR A 2 -22.77 -11.45 -15.56
C THR A 2 -22.47 -12.11 -14.21
N LYS A 3 -23.00 -13.32 -13.95
CA LYS A 3 -22.72 -14.10 -12.73
C LYS A 3 -21.21 -14.37 -12.54
N ALA A 4 -20.48 -14.53 -13.64
CA ALA A 4 -19.03 -14.72 -13.61
C ALA A 4 -18.29 -13.47 -13.10
N ILE A 5 -18.69 -12.28 -13.56
CA ILE A 5 -18.11 -11.00 -13.11
C ILE A 5 -18.37 -10.79 -11.61
N LEU A 6 -19.60 -11.05 -11.14
CA LEU A 6 -19.94 -10.93 -9.72
C LEU A 6 -19.10 -11.88 -8.84
N ASN A 7 -18.91 -13.12 -9.28
CA ASN A 7 -18.08 -14.08 -8.55
C ASN A 7 -16.61 -13.65 -8.47
N GLN A 8 -16.08 -13.06 -9.54
CA GLN A 8 -14.71 -12.54 -9.57
C GLN A 8 -14.56 -11.33 -8.64
N GLN A 9 -15.49 -10.37 -8.71
CA GLN A 9 -15.48 -9.20 -7.84
C GLN A 9 -15.52 -9.59 -6.34
N GLU A 10 -16.35 -10.58 -5.97
CA GLU A 10 -16.42 -11.10 -4.61
C GLU A 10 -15.16 -11.87 -4.17
N LEU A 11 -14.44 -12.47 -5.11
CA LEU A 11 -13.13 -13.09 -4.84
C LEU A 11 -12.08 -12.01 -4.53
N VAL A 12 -12.01 -10.97 -5.37
CA VAL A 12 -11.06 -9.85 -5.17
C VAL A 12 -11.35 -9.13 -3.86
N LYS A 13 -12.62 -8.88 -3.52
CA LYS A 13 -13.04 -8.31 -2.23
C LYS A 13 -12.53 -9.11 -1.04
N ARG A 14 -12.63 -10.44 -1.10
CA ARG A 14 -12.12 -11.34 -0.05
C ARG A 14 -10.60 -11.24 0.07
N ASN A 15 -9.89 -11.22 -1.06
CA ASN A 15 -8.44 -11.09 -1.09
C ASN A 15 -7.98 -9.75 -0.48
N ILE A 16 -8.65 -8.64 -0.82
CA ILE A 16 -8.40 -7.31 -0.21
C ILE A 16 -8.57 -7.38 1.31
N SER A 17 -9.67 -7.99 1.78
CA SER A 17 -9.96 -8.08 3.21
C SER A 17 -8.94 -8.92 3.98
N GLN A 18 -8.50 -10.04 3.40
CA GLN A 18 -7.46 -10.89 3.97
C GLN A 18 -6.11 -10.19 4.01
N LEU A 19 -5.73 -9.52 2.92
CA LEU A 19 -4.47 -8.79 2.82
C LEU A 19 -4.43 -7.61 3.80
N LEU A 20 -5.54 -6.87 3.96
CA LEU A 20 -5.65 -5.79 4.93
C LEU A 20 -5.41 -6.26 6.38
N ALA A 21 -5.95 -7.43 6.74
CA ALA A 21 -5.71 -8.03 8.05
C ALA A 21 -4.23 -8.40 8.22
N GLN A 22 -3.61 -9.02 7.21
CA GLN A 22 -2.19 -9.39 7.23
C GLN A 22 -1.27 -8.16 7.31
N LEU A 23 -1.57 -7.10 6.55
CA LEU A 23 -0.80 -5.85 6.54
C LEU A 23 -0.66 -5.22 7.93
N THR A 24 -1.65 -5.41 8.81
CA THR A 24 -1.56 -4.95 10.19
C THR A 24 -0.41 -5.63 10.93
N HIS A 25 -0.29 -6.95 10.79
CA HIS A 25 0.80 -7.73 11.40
C HIS A 25 2.15 -7.45 10.73
N ILE A 26 2.19 -7.36 9.40
CA ILE A 26 3.43 -7.06 8.67
C ILE A 26 3.95 -5.69 9.10
N TYR A 27 3.09 -4.66 9.15
CA TYR A 27 3.49 -3.32 9.60
C TYR A 27 4.01 -3.33 11.03
N GLN A 28 3.41 -4.09 11.95
CA GLN A 28 3.90 -4.22 13.32
C GLN A 28 5.31 -4.81 13.38
N ASN A 29 5.60 -5.82 12.55
CA ASN A 29 6.91 -6.47 12.52
C ASN A 29 8.02 -5.52 12.07
N THR A 30 7.73 -4.61 11.13
CA THR A 30 8.72 -3.63 10.65
C THR A 30 9.13 -2.57 11.69
N ARG A 31 8.60 -2.59 12.92
CA ARG A 31 8.90 -1.58 13.96
C ARG A 31 10.40 -1.40 14.22
N GLY A 32 11.16 -2.48 14.32
CA GLY A 32 12.60 -2.41 14.57
C GLY A 32 13.33 -1.72 13.42
N GLU A 33 13.06 -2.15 12.19
CA GLU A 33 13.63 -1.53 10.99
C GLU A 33 13.24 -0.05 10.87
N ARG A 34 11.99 0.33 11.14
CA ARG A 34 11.60 1.76 11.13
C ARG A 34 12.38 2.60 12.13
N GLN A 35 12.69 2.07 13.30
CA GLN A 35 13.49 2.79 14.31
C GLN A 35 14.93 2.99 13.83
N GLU A 36 15.54 1.96 13.24
CA GLU A 36 16.88 2.06 12.65
C GLU A 36 16.90 3.04 11.48
N ILE A 37 15.89 2.97 10.60
CA ILE A 37 15.77 3.84 9.44
C ILE A 37 15.65 5.31 9.85
N TYR A 38 14.83 5.61 10.87
CA TYR A 38 14.69 6.97 11.40
C TYR A 38 16.03 7.57 11.85
N LEU A 39 16.93 6.75 12.38
CA LEU A 39 18.25 7.20 12.85
C LEU A 39 19.28 7.30 11.72
N GLN A 40 19.21 6.40 10.73
CA GLN A 40 20.22 6.28 9.67
C GLN A 40 19.89 7.06 8.39
N PHE A 41 18.61 7.36 8.14
CA PHE A 41 18.14 8.07 6.96
C PHE A 41 17.35 9.31 7.40
N PRO A 42 18.03 10.32 7.99
CA PRO A 42 17.37 11.58 8.30
C PRO A 42 16.86 12.25 7.01
N PRO A 43 15.80 13.06 7.06
CA PRO A 43 15.34 13.81 5.90
C PRO A 43 16.43 14.80 5.45
N GLU A 44 16.92 14.65 4.22
CA GLU A 44 17.95 15.51 3.61
C GLU A 44 17.28 16.52 2.66
N ASP A 45 16.91 17.70 3.16
CA ASP A 45 16.30 18.82 2.39
C ASP A 45 15.01 18.51 1.59
N GLU A 46 14.48 17.29 1.74
CA GLU A 46 13.22 16.85 1.13
C GLU A 46 12.01 17.28 1.98
N GLU A 47 10.86 17.51 1.31
CA GLU A 47 9.61 17.88 1.99
C GLU A 47 9.10 16.77 2.92
N PHE A 48 9.31 15.51 2.53
CA PHE A 48 8.95 14.33 3.33
C PHE A 48 10.11 13.34 3.37
N SER A 49 10.32 12.75 4.55
CA SER A 49 11.20 11.61 4.72
C SER A 49 10.61 10.33 4.12
N PHE A 50 11.46 9.33 3.90
CA PHE A 50 11.05 7.99 3.49
C PHE A 50 9.92 7.41 4.38
N LEU A 51 10.02 7.57 5.70
CA LEU A 51 9.03 7.00 6.62
C LEU A 51 7.67 7.72 6.53
N GLU A 52 7.67 9.02 6.26
CA GLU A 52 6.45 9.81 6.08
C GLU A 52 5.74 9.44 4.78
N GLU A 53 6.49 9.30 3.68
CA GLU A 53 5.95 8.80 2.40
C GLU A 53 5.36 7.39 2.53
N LEU A 54 6.06 6.51 3.24
CA LEU A 54 5.58 5.15 3.50
C LEU A 54 4.28 5.16 4.33
N GLU A 55 4.18 6.03 5.33
CA GLU A 55 2.99 6.16 6.15
C GLU A 55 1.81 6.73 5.34
N LEU A 56 2.05 7.72 4.47
CA LEU A 56 1.02 8.27 3.60
C LEU A 56 0.44 7.21 2.66
N LEU A 57 1.31 6.41 2.02
CA LEU A 57 0.89 5.27 1.21
C LEU A 57 0.10 4.25 2.03
N THR A 58 0.58 3.94 3.23
CA THR A 58 -0.06 3.00 4.16
C THR A 58 -1.47 3.42 4.50
N VAL A 59 -1.66 4.68 4.92
CA VAL A 59 -2.96 5.23 5.32
C VAL A 59 -3.92 5.24 4.15
N ASN A 60 -3.49 5.71 2.98
CA ASN A 60 -4.34 5.79 1.80
C ASN A 60 -4.83 4.42 1.34
N LEU A 61 -3.91 3.47 1.13
CA LEU A 61 -4.25 2.14 0.61
C LEU A 61 -5.08 1.34 1.60
N ARG A 62 -4.75 1.39 2.91
CA ARG A 62 -5.56 0.72 3.93
C ARG A 62 -6.93 1.38 4.09
N GLY A 63 -7.01 2.71 3.98
CA GLY A 63 -8.28 3.44 4.01
C GLY A 63 -9.24 2.97 2.91
N TYR A 64 -8.75 2.84 1.67
CA TYR A 64 -9.54 2.28 0.57
C TYR A 64 -9.96 0.82 0.80
N ALA A 65 -9.03 -0.02 1.25
CA ALA A 65 -9.33 -1.41 1.56
C ALA A 65 -10.38 -1.54 2.67
N SER A 66 -10.31 -0.71 3.72
CA SER A 66 -11.27 -0.69 4.82
C SER A 66 -12.66 -0.26 4.37
N GLN A 67 -12.76 0.70 3.43
CA GLN A 67 -14.05 1.09 2.84
C GLN A 67 -14.68 -0.07 2.07
N ILE A 68 -13.92 -0.78 1.23
CA ILE A 68 -14.40 -1.96 0.50
C ILE A 68 -14.81 -3.07 1.47
N GLN A 69 -14.01 -3.34 2.51
CA GLN A 69 -14.32 -4.36 3.51
C GLN A 69 -15.63 -4.05 4.23
N SER A 70 -15.85 -2.79 4.61
CA SER A 70 -16.98 -2.39 5.46
C SER A 70 -18.27 -2.14 4.66
N THR A 71 -18.16 -1.58 3.46
CA THR A 71 -19.30 -1.08 2.67
C THR A 71 -19.43 -1.71 1.29
N GLY A 72 -18.37 -2.37 0.80
CA GLY A 72 -18.30 -2.84 -0.59
C GLY A 72 -18.13 -1.72 -1.61
N GLN A 73 -17.84 -0.49 -1.19
CA GLN A 73 -17.70 0.68 -2.06
C GLN A 73 -16.54 1.56 -1.58
N ILE A 74 -16.11 2.48 -2.44
CA ILE A 74 -15.16 3.55 -2.10
C ILE A 74 -15.82 4.90 -2.41
N VAL A 75 -15.71 5.84 -1.48
CA VAL A 75 -16.15 7.23 -1.67
C VAL A 75 -15.32 7.86 -2.79
N ASN A 76 -15.99 8.54 -3.74
CA ASN A 76 -15.37 9.15 -4.90
C ASN A 76 -14.52 8.18 -5.73
N GLN A 77 -15.10 7.03 -6.10
CA GLN A 77 -14.41 5.95 -6.86
C GLN A 77 -13.55 6.44 -8.03
N ALA A 78 -14.00 7.40 -8.83
CA ALA A 78 -13.20 7.93 -9.95
C ALA A 78 -11.88 8.56 -9.49
N GLN A 79 -11.95 9.43 -8.47
CA GLN A 79 -10.77 10.04 -7.86
C GLN A 79 -9.88 8.99 -7.21
N ALA A 80 -10.45 7.98 -6.56
CA ALA A 80 -9.69 6.88 -5.97
C ALA A 80 -8.93 6.08 -7.04
N ILE A 81 -9.54 5.80 -8.20
CA ILE A 81 -8.87 5.15 -9.34
C ILE A 81 -7.68 5.99 -9.82
N GLU A 82 -7.88 7.29 -10.06
CA GLU A 82 -6.81 8.20 -10.50
C GLU A 82 -5.64 8.21 -9.52
N GLN A 83 -5.95 8.32 -8.22
CA GLN A 83 -4.93 8.28 -7.16
C GLN A 83 -4.20 6.93 -7.09
N LEU A 84 -4.92 5.81 -7.17
CA LEU A 84 -4.32 4.46 -7.17
C LEU A 84 -3.46 4.20 -8.41
N GLN A 85 -3.78 4.81 -9.55
CA GLN A 85 -2.96 4.75 -10.77
C GLN A 85 -1.68 5.58 -10.65
N ALA A 86 -1.76 6.75 -9.99
CA ALA A 86 -0.63 7.64 -9.74
C ALA A 86 0.30 7.11 -8.64
N MET A 87 -0.24 6.47 -7.60
CA MET A 87 0.50 5.92 -6.44
C MET A 87 1.24 4.61 -6.75
N ARG A 88 1.98 4.54 -7.86
CA ARG A 88 2.93 3.42 -8.04
C ARG A 88 3.98 3.54 -6.95
N VAL A 89 4.03 2.58 -6.02
CA VAL A 89 4.79 2.72 -4.77
C VAL A 89 6.27 3.01 -5.01
N LEU A 90 6.87 2.37 -6.03
CA LEU A 90 8.27 2.58 -6.42
C LEU A 90 8.49 3.80 -7.35
N ASN A 91 7.44 4.57 -7.67
CA ASN A 91 7.60 5.87 -8.34
C ASN A 91 7.78 7.03 -7.35
N VAL A 92 7.55 6.80 -6.04
CA VAL A 92 7.86 7.79 -5.01
C VAL A 92 9.37 7.83 -4.83
N PRO A 93 10.05 8.97 -5.09
CA PRO A 93 11.52 9.03 -5.14
C PRO A 93 12.20 8.50 -3.87
N GLN A 94 11.66 8.84 -2.70
CA GLN A 94 12.16 8.42 -1.39
C GLN A 94 12.05 6.90 -1.20
N ILE A 95 10.91 6.34 -1.57
CA ILE A 95 10.68 4.90 -1.50
C ILE A 95 11.63 4.16 -2.45
N ALA A 96 11.79 4.65 -3.68
CA ALA A 96 12.68 4.05 -4.67
C ALA A 96 14.14 4.10 -4.24
N SER A 97 14.60 5.29 -3.81
CA SER A 97 15.96 5.52 -3.33
C SER A 97 16.28 4.59 -2.15
N PHE A 98 15.39 4.51 -1.16
CA PHE A 98 15.54 3.58 -0.05
C PHE A 98 15.56 2.11 -0.49
N TYR A 99 14.57 1.69 -1.29
CA TYR A 99 14.37 0.28 -1.67
C TYR A 99 15.58 -0.28 -2.44
N PHE A 100 16.13 0.49 -3.38
CA PHE A 100 17.28 0.08 -4.18
C PHE A 100 18.62 0.40 -3.50
N GLY A 101 18.69 1.46 -2.69
CA GLY A 101 19.93 1.93 -2.06
C GLY A 101 20.33 1.18 -0.79
N SER A 102 19.41 0.47 -0.13
CA SER A 102 19.71 -0.19 1.15
C SER A 102 20.50 -1.52 1.04
N ASN A 103 20.98 -1.91 -0.14
CA ASN A 103 21.88 -3.05 -0.36
C ASN A 103 21.45 -4.39 0.29
N GLY A 104 20.16 -4.72 0.23
CA GLY A 104 19.63 -5.97 0.81
C GLY A 104 19.40 -5.93 2.34
N ASN A 105 19.54 -4.77 2.96
CA ASN A 105 19.06 -4.54 4.33
C ASN A 105 17.59 -4.11 4.33
N TYR A 106 16.96 -4.24 5.51
CA TYR A 106 15.57 -3.85 5.78
C TYR A 106 14.53 -4.66 4.98
N GLU A 107 14.70 -5.99 4.98
CA GLU A 107 13.86 -6.91 4.22
C GLU A 107 12.39 -6.88 4.65
N GLN A 108 12.09 -6.58 5.92
CA GLN A 108 10.71 -6.50 6.37
C GLN A 108 10.00 -5.27 5.79
N ILE A 109 10.66 -4.11 5.79
CA ILE A 109 10.16 -2.88 5.16
C ILE A 109 10.04 -3.06 3.65
N LYS A 110 11.01 -3.69 2.99
CA LYS A 110 10.91 -3.99 1.56
C LYS A 110 9.74 -4.89 1.24
N SER A 111 9.56 -5.97 2.01
CA SER A 111 8.40 -6.84 1.89
C SER A 111 7.09 -6.08 2.10
N TYR A 112 7.06 -5.16 3.07
CA TYR A 112 5.90 -4.32 3.33
C TYR A 112 5.56 -3.40 2.15
N ILE A 113 6.57 -2.73 1.56
CA ILE A 113 6.43 -1.89 0.35
C ILE A 113 5.80 -2.69 -0.80
N ILE A 114 6.31 -3.89 -1.07
CA ILE A 114 5.77 -4.76 -2.13
C ILE A 114 4.34 -5.20 -1.81
N THR A 115 4.05 -5.49 -0.54
CA THR A 115 2.70 -5.87 -0.10
C THR A 115 1.71 -4.71 -0.27
N LEU A 116 2.13 -3.47 -0.04
CA LEU A 116 1.33 -2.27 -0.31
C LEU A 116 1.05 -2.10 -1.81
N ASP A 117 2.05 -2.26 -2.69
CA ASP A 117 1.82 -2.17 -4.14
C ASP A 117 0.89 -3.29 -4.63
N TYR A 118 0.99 -4.48 -4.05
CA TYR A 118 0.05 -5.56 -4.34
C TYR A 118 -1.38 -5.22 -3.91
N LEU A 119 -1.57 -4.63 -2.71
CA LEU A 119 -2.88 -4.15 -2.29
C LEU A 119 -3.43 -3.10 -3.27
N ARG A 120 -2.60 -2.15 -3.72
CA ARG A 120 -2.99 -1.14 -4.71
C ARG A 120 -3.50 -1.76 -6.00
N LEU A 121 -2.84 -2.81 -6.50
CA LEU A 121 -3.27 -3.53 -7.70
C LEU A 121 -4.62 -4.23 -7.49
N LEU A 122 -4.83 -4.88 -6.35
CA LEU A 122 -6.12 -5.51 -6.01
C LEU A 122 -7.25 -4.46 -5.91
N LEU A 123 -6.97 -3.29 -5.33
CA LEU A 123 -7.93 -2.19 -5.28
C LEU A 123 -8.31 -1.71 -6.68
N LEU A 124 -7.34 -1.54 -7.58
CA LEU A 124 -7.62 -1.18 -8.98
C LEU A 124 -8.44 -2.26 -9.69
N GLU A 125 -8.09 -3.54 -9.53
CA GLU A 125 -8.84 -4.65 -10.10
C GLU A 125 -10.30 -4.61 -9.63
N TYR A 126 -10.54 -4.40 -8.32
CA TYR A 126 -11.88 -4.32 -7.76
C TYR A 126 -12.73 -3.18 -8.33
N LEU A 127 -12.12 -2.01 -8.54
CA LEU A 127 -12.82 -0.80 -9.00
C LEU A 127 -13.05 -0.76 -10.52
N GLN A 128 -12.41 -1.66 -11.28
CA GLN A 128 -12.49 -1.72 -12.73
C GLN A 128 -13.42 -2.83 -13.26
N PHE A 129 -14.12 -3.56 -12.37
CA PHE A 129 -15.18 -4.50 -12.74
C PHE A 129 -16.49 -3.84 -13.19
#